data_AF-A0A1V9ZEU7-F1
#
_entry.id   AF-A0A1V9ZEU7-F1
#
_cell.length_a   1.000
_cell.length_b   1.000
_cell.length_c   1.000
_cell.angle_alpha   90.00
_cell.angle_beta   90.00
_cell.angle_gamma   90.00
#
_symmetry.space_group_name_H-M   'P 1'
#
loop_
_entity.id
_entity.type
_entity.pdbx_description
1 polymer ?
#
loop_
_entity_poly.entity_id
_entity_poly.type
_entity_poly.pdbx_seq_one_letter_code
_entity_poly.pdbx_strand_id
1 'polypeptide(L)'
;MLNVSLPQAIFLPPFLILVASISLLNFQNLFLAISSYATKYTSNDIIKTIKPGLVHVKHFLEHVLGKASAFKFNLQHVMLMVIVFVLIAIYNELAQANVLKEKELKLLRAANKKDEEEKKKK
;
A
#
# COMPACT_ATOMS: atom_id res chain seq x y z
N MET A 1 -14.99 -9.39 -15.30
CA MET A 1 -14.10 -10.57 -15.37
C MET A 1 -12.70 -10.04 -15.59
N LEU A 2 -11.74 -10.42 -14.75
CA LEU A 2 -10.34 -10.03 -14.91
C LEU A 2 -9.86 -10.53 -16.28
N ASN A 3 -9.68 -9.63 -17.25
CA ASN A 3 -9.15 -9.94 -18.58
C ASN A 3 -7.64 -10.13 -18.48
N VAL A 4 -7.21 -11.14 -17.73
CA VAL A 4 -5.79 -11.46 -17.54
C VAL A 4 -5.36 -12.25 -18.76
N SER A 5 -4.41 -11.71 -19.52
CA SER A 5 -3.84 -12.45 -20.65
C SER A 5 -3.12 -13.71 -20.13
N LEU A 6 -3.10 -14.77 -20.93
CA LEU A 6 -2.48 -16.05 -20.56
C LEU A 6 -1.01 -15.90 -20.09
N PRO A 7 -0.18 -15.02 -20.69
CA PRO A 7 1.13 -14.67 -20.14
C PRO A 7 1.07 -14.05 -18.74
N GLN A 8 0.17 -13.08 -18.51
CA GLN A 8 0.02 -12.46 -17.20
C GLN A 8 -0.42 -13.48 -16.14
N ALA A 9 -1.31 -14.41 -16.45
CA ALA A 9 -1.74 -15.43 -15.50
C ALA A 9 -0.59 -16.33 -15.02
N ILE A 10 0.39 -16.60 -15.90
CA ILE A 10 1.55 -17.45 -15.61
C ILE A 10 2.65 -16.65 -14.87
N PHE A 11 2.92 -15.41 -15.30
CA PHE A 11 4.04 -14.63 -14.78
C PHE A 11 3.69 -13.75 -13.57
N LEU A 12 2.42 -13.41 -13.37
CA LEU A 12 1.98 -12.56 -12.26
C LEU A 12 2.27 -13.19 -10.88
N PRO A 13 1.99 -14.48 -10.61
CA PRO A 13 2.28 -15.05 -9.30
C PRO A 13 3.78 -15.07 -8.95
N PRO A 14 4.70 -15.53 -9.82
CA PRO A 14 6.14 -15.44 -9.55
C PRO A 14 6.63 -14.00 -9.39
N PHE A 15 6.11 -13.07 -10.19
CA PHE A 15 6.46 -11.66 -10.09
C PHE A 15 6.01 -11.05 -8.75
N LEU A 16 4.79 -11.34 -8.30
CA LEU A 16 4.30 -10.89 -7.00
C LEU A 16 5.13 -11.44 -5.85
N ILE A 17 5.57 -12.70 -5.93
CA ILE A 17 6.47 -13.29 -4.93
C ILE A 17 7.80 -12.54 -4.89
N LEU A 18 8.38 -12.18 -6.04
CA LEU A 18 9.61 -11.40 -6.10
C LEU A 18 9.43 -10.01 -5.47
N VAL A 19 8.38 -9.29 -5.86
CA VAL A 19 8.09 -7.96 -5.31
C VAL A 19 7.82 -8.02 -3.80
N ALA A 20 7.09 -9.03 -3.33
CA ALA A 20 6.84 -9.25 -1.90
C ALA A 20 8.13 -9.53 -1.13
N SER A 21 9.02 -10.34 -1.69
CA SER A 21 10.32 -10.65 -1.10
C SER A 21 11.20 -9.41 -0.99
N ILE A 22 11.26 -8.60 -2.05
CA ILE A 22 12.01 -7.33 -2.06
C ILE A 22 11.42 -6.35 -1.03
N SER A 23 10.10 -6.26 -0.95
CA SER A 23 9.41 -5.41 0.03
C SER A 23 9.74 -5.82 1.47
N LEU A 24 9.74 -7.13 1.77
CA LEU A 24 10.12 -7.65 3.08
C LEU A 24 11.59 -7.39 3.42
N LEU A 25 12.50 -7.52 2.45
CA LEU A 25 13.91 -7.15 2.63
C LEU A 25 14.06 -5.67 2.96
N ASN A 26 13.37 -4.81 2.22
CA ASN A 26 13.37 -3.37 2.48
C ASN A 26 12.81 -3.03 3.85
N PHE A 27 11.73 -3.70 4.26
CA PHE A 27 11.15 -3.54 5.60
C PHE A 27 12.14 -3.98 6.69
N GLN A 28 12.79 -5.14 6.54
CA GLN A 28 13.79 -5.62 7.49
C GLN A 28 14.96 -4.63 7.63
N ASN A 29 15.48 -4.14 6.50
CA ASN A 29 16.55 -3.15 6.49
C ASN A 29 16.13 -1.84 7.16
N LEU A 30 14.92 -1.37 6.88
CA LEU A 30 14.35 -0.18 7.51
C LEU A 30 14.19 -0.37 9.02
N PHE A 31 13.68 -1.53 9.46
CA PHE A 31 13.49 -1.82 10.88
C PHE A 31 14.81 -1.88 11.64
N LEU A 32 15.83 -2.50 11.04
CA LEU A 32 17.20 -2.50 11.58
C LEU A 32 17.78 -1.08 11.64
N ALA A 33 17.58 -0.27 10.59
CA ALA A 33 18.05 1.11 10.55
C ALA A 33 17.38 1.94 11.66
N ILE A 34 16.04 1.92 11.76
CA ILE A 34 15.29 2.63 12.80
C ILE A 34 15.78 2.21 14.18
N SER A 35 15.92 0.91 14.42
CA SER A 35 16.40 0.39 15.70
C SER A 35 17.82 0.86 16.01
N SER A 36 18.71 0.88 15.03
CA SER A 36 20.09 1.37 15.18
C SER A 36 20.13 2.87 15.45
N TYR A 37 19.40 3.68 14.68
CA TYR A 37 19.32 5.13 14.85
C TYR A 37 18.69 5.56 16.17
N ALA A 38 17.65 4.85 16.63
CA ALA A 38 17.02 5.11 17.92
C ALA A 38 17.96 4.82 19.09
N THR A 39 18.88 3.84 18.95
CA THR A 39 19.75 3.38 20.04
C THR A 39 21.11 4.10 20.07
N LYS A 40 21.61 4.62 18.95
CA LYS A 40 22.89 5.34 18.90
C LYS A 40 22.82 6.71 19.61
N TYR A 41 23.90 7.07 20.29
CA TYR A 41 24.14 8.44 20.74
C TYR A 41 24.46 9.30 19.52
N THR A 42 23.78 10.44 19.40
CA THR A 42 23.95 11.36 18.27
C THR A 42 24.22 12.77 18.80
N SER A 43 25.26 13.41 18.26
CA SER A 43 25.63 14.78 18.57
C SER A 43 24.90 15.80 17.68
N ASN A 44 24.20 15.33 16.63
CA ASN A 44 23.48 16.19 15.69
C ASN A 44 22.08 16.54 16.24
N ASP A 45 21.78 17.83 16.36
CA ASP A 45 20.54 18.33 16.96
C ASP A 45 19.28 17.95 16.18
N ILE A 46 19.34 17.85 14.84
CA ILE A 46 18.20 17.40 14.02
C ILE A 46 17.81 15.96 14.39
N ILE A 47 18.81 15.11 14.61
CA ILE A 47 18.59 13.70 14.95
C ILE A 47 18.07 13.60 16.39
N LYS A 48 18.51 14.48 17.32
CA LYS A 48 17.95 14.54 18.68
C LYS A 48 16.46 14.90 18.68
N THR A 49 16.01 15.81 17.82
CA THR A 49 14.60 16.20 17.73
C THR A 49 13.71 15.06 17.20
N ILE A 50 14.21 14.26 16.25
CA ILE A 50 13.44 13.16 15.64
C ILE A 50 13.55 11.86 16.47
N LYS A 51 14.61 11.73 17.28
CA LYS A 51 14.88 10.57 18.14
C LYS A 51 13.69 10.10 19.00
N PRO A 52 12.94 10.95 19.73
CA PRO A 52 11.80 10.48 20.52
C PRO A 52 10.73 9.79 19.66
N GLY A 53 10.47 10.29 18.45
CA GLY A 53 9.56 9.64 17.50
C GLY A 53 10.11 8.28 17.02
N LEU A 54 11.39 8.23 16.66
CA LEU A 54 12.06 6.99 16.27
C LEU A 54 12.06 5.94 17.38
N VAL A 55 12.22 6.34 18.64
CA VAL A 55 12.16 5.45 19.81
C VAL A 55 10.75 4.90 19.99
N HIS A 56 9.70 5.72 19.82
CA HIS A 56 8.32 5.24 19.89
C HIS A 56 8.01 4.24 18.77
N VAL A 57 8.43 4.54 17.55
CA VAL A 57 8.30 3.64 16.39
C VAL A 57 9.06 2.34 16.64
N LYS A 58 10.30 2.41 17.14
CA LYS A 58 11.08 1.22 17.50
C LYS A 58 10.33 0.37 18.53
N HIS A 59 9.86 0.95 19.62
CA HIS A 59 9.16 0.20 20.67
C HIS A 59 7.88 -0.46 20.16
N PHE A 60 7.10 0.25 19.34
CA PHE A 60 5.92 -0.32 18.70
C PHE A 60 6.29 -1.50 17.79
N LEU A 61 7.27 -1.33 16.91
CA LEU A 61 7.71 -2.39 16.01
C LEU A 61 8.30 -3.58 16.77
N GLU A 62 9.10 -3.35 17.82
CA GLU A 62 9.64 -4.42 18.67
C GLU A 62 8.56 -5.15 19.46
N HIS A 63 7.47 -4.47 19.83
CA HIS A 63 6.33 -5.07 20.51
C HIS A 63 5.51 -5.98 19.57
N VAL A 64 5.27 -5.54 18.33
CA VAL A 64 4.44 -6.27 17.36
C VAL A 64 5.23 -7.40 16.66
N LEU A 65 6.51 -7.16 16.34
CA LEU A 65 7.29 -8.03 15.46
C LEU A 65 8.49 -8.69 16.17
N GLY A 66 8.72 -8.38 17.45
CA GLY A 66 9.91 -8.80 18.18
C GLY A 66 11.15 -7.97 17.84
N LYS A 67 12.30 -8.34 18.41
CA LYS A 67 13.56 -7.59 18.22
C LYS A 67 13.94 -7.49 16.74
N ALA A 68 14.36 -6.32 16.28
CA ALA A 68 14.77 -6.11 14.88
C ALA A 68 15.86 -7.07 14.41
N SER A 69 16.82 -7.42 15.28
CA SER A 69 17.88 -8.39 14.98
C SER A 69 17.40 -9.83 14.86
N ALA A 70 16.24 -10.15 15.46
CA ALA A 70 15.64 -11.48 15.43
C ALA A 70 14.59 -11.62 14.33
N PHE A 71 14.20 -10.52 13.67
CA PHE A 71 13.24 -10.54 12.58
C PHE A 71 13.82 -11.32 11.39
N LYS A 72 13.25 -12.49 11.12
CA LYS A 72 13.51 -13.30 9.94
C LYS A 72 12.17 -13.60 9.29
N PHE A 73 12.01 -13.21 8.03
CA PHE A 73 10.84 -13.59 7.26
C PHE A 73 11.08 -14.96 6.62
N ASN A 74 10.00 -15.74 6.51
CA ASN A 74 9.99 -17.05 5.86
C ASN A 74 9.00 -17.01 4.66
N LEU A 75 8.83 -18.14 3.98
CA LEU A 75 7.92 -18.23 2.84
C LEU A 75 6.47 -17.83 3.20
N GLN A 76 5.99 -18.09 4.41
CA GLN A 76 4.64 -17.70 4.84
C GLN A 76 4.48 -16.18 4.88
N HIS A 77 5.48 -15.44 5.35
CA HIS A 77 5.46 -13.98 5.35
C HIS A 77 5.44 -13.42 3.92
N VAL A 78 6.19 -14.04 3.00
CA VAL A 78 6.17 -13.68 1.58
C VAL A 78 4.78 -13.90 1.00
N MET A 79 4.16 -15.05 1.26
CA MET A 79 2.79 -15.35 0.80
C MET A 79 1.75 -14.39 1.38
N LEU A 80 1.86 -14.04 2.68
CA LEU A 80 1.00 -13.04 3.30
C LEU A 80 1.14 -11.67 2.63
N MET A 81 2.38 -11.25 2.33
CA MET A 81 2.62 -9.99 1.62
C MET A 81 2.05 -9.98 0.20
N VAL A 82 2.10 -11.12 -0.51
CA VAL A 82 1.42 -11.27 -1.79
C VAL A 82 -0.08 -11.04 -1.65
N ILE A 83 -0.72 -11.63 -0.62
CA ILE A 83 -2.15 -11.42 -0.36
C ILE A 83 -2.45 -9.94 -0.08
N VAL A 84 -1.64 -9.28 0.73
CA VAL A 84 -1.77 -7.84 1.01
C VAL A 84 -1.67 -7.01 -0.27
N PHE A 85 -0.73 -7.29 -1.16
CA PHE A 85 -0.63 -6.60 -2.45
C PHE A 85 -1.84 -6.81 -3.33
N VAL A 86 -2.38 -8.03 -3.39
CA VAL A 86 -3.61 -8.31 -4.14
C VAL A 86 -4.78 -7.52 -3.57
N LEU A 87 -4.94 -7.48 -2.24
CA LEU A 87 -6.00 -6.69 -1.60
C LEU A 87 -5.88 -5.19 -1.89
N ILE A 88 -4.67 -4.65 -1.85
CA ILE A 88 -4.42 -3.24 -2.20
C ILE A 88 -4.75 -2.98 -3.67
N ALA A 89 -4.37 -3.88 -4.57
CA ALA A 89 -4.69 -3.76 -6.00
C ALA A 89 -6.21 -3.77 -6.23
N ILE A 90 -6.93 -4.69 -5.59
CA ILE A 90 -8.40 -4.76 -5.66
C ILE A 90 -9.02 -3.47 -5.10
N TYR A 91 -8.54 -2.98 -3.97
CA TYR A 91 -9.02 -1.74 -3.38
C TYR A 91 -8.83 -0.55 -4.33
N ASN A 92 -7.65 -0.43 -4.95
CA ASN A 92 -7.35 0.64 -5.90
C ASN A 92 -8.26 0.58 -7.15
N GLU A 93 -8.47 -0.62 -7.70
CA GLU A 93 -9.39 -0.84 -8.82
C GLU A 93 -10.83 -0.44 -8.46
N LEU A 94 -11.31 -0.84 -7.28
CA LEU A 94 -12.65 -0.47 -6.80
C LEU A 94 -12.79 1.03 -6.57
N ALA A 95 -11.77 1.68 -5.99
CA ALA A 95 -11.76 3.11 -5.76
C ALA A 95 -11.83 3.88 -7.09
N GLN A 96 -11.06 3.47 -8.10
CA GLN A 96 -11.10 4.09 -9.43
C GLN A 96 -12.44 3.85 -10.13
N ALA A 97 -12.99 2.63 -10.04
CA ALA A 97 -14.29 2.30 -10.63
C ALA A 97 -15.42 3.14 -10.03
N ASN A 98 -15.41 3.37 -8.71
CA ASN A 98 -16.40 4.21 -8.04
C ASN A 98 -16.33 5.66 -8.51
N VAL A 99 -15.13 6.23 -8.64
CA VAL A 99 -14.93 7.59 -9.16
C VAL A 99 -15.45 7.71 -10.59
N LEU A 100 -15.19 6.71 -11.43
CA LEU A 100 -15.65 6.72 -12.82
C LEU A 100 -17.19 6.64 -12.90
N LYS A 101 -17.80 5.75 -12.12
CA LYS A 101 -19.26 5.59 -12.03
C LYS A 101 -19.96 6.87 -11.56
N GLU A 102 -19.37 7.58 -10.59
CA GLU A 102 -19.89 8.89 -10.16
C GLU A 102 -19.84 9.94 -11.26
N LYS A 103 -18.78 9.95 -12.07
CA LYS A 103 -18.65 10.89 -13.20
C LYS A 103 -19.69 10.60 -14.28
N GLU A 104 -19.88 9.33 -14.64
CA GLU A 104 -20.91 8.91 -15.59
C GLU A 104 -22.31 9.29 -15.11
N LEU A 105 -22.61 9.05 -13.84
CA LEU A 105 -23.91 9.40 -13.25
C LEU A 105 -24.16 10.92 -13.26
N LYS A 106 -23.12 11.73 -13.02
CA LYS A 106 -23.21 13.20 -13.11
C LYS A 106 -23.46 13.67 -14.54
N LEU A 107 -22.81 13.05 -15.53
CA LEU A 107 -23.00 13.36 -16.94
C LEU A 107 -24.42 12.99 -17.41
N LEU A 108 -24.92 11.82 -17.02
CA LEU A 108 -26.30 11.38 -17.32
C LEU A 108 -27.34 12.32 -16.69
N ARG A 109 -27.13 12.76 -15.44
CA ARG A 109 -28.01 13.74 -14.79
C ARG A 109 -27.96 15.11 -15.46
N ALA A 110 -26.81 15.53 -15.97
CA ALA A 110 -26.67 16.77 -16.72
C ALA A 110 -27.36 16.68 -18.09
N ALA A 111 -27.25 15.54 -18.77
CA ALA A 111 -27.96 15.28 -20.03
C ALA A 111 -29.48 15.31 -19.84
N ASN A 112 -30.00 14.58 -18.85
CA ASN A 112 -31.44 14.55 -18.55
C ASN A 112 -32.00 15.94 -18.19
N LYS A 113 -31.24 16.76 -17.44
CA LYS A 113 -31.64 18.15 -17.14
C LYS A 113 -31.73 19.02 -18.38
N LYS A 114 -30.79 18.88 -19.33
CA LYS A 114 -30.83 19.61 -20.59
C LYS A 114 -32.04 19.20 -21.44
N ASP A 115 -32.33 17.91 -21.51
CA ASP A 115 -33.49 17.40 -22.26
C ASP A 115 -34.83 17.87 -21.65
N GLU A 116 -34.93 17.99 -20.32
CA GLU A 116 -36.11 18.55 -19.64
C GLU A 116 -36.27 20.05 -19.88
N GLU A 117 -35.17 20.81 -19.92
CA GLU A 117 -35.19 22.25 -20.22
C GLU A 117 -35.57 22.53 -21.68
N GLU A 118 -35.14 21.70 -22.63
CA GLU A 118 -35.56 21.81 -24.03
C GLU A 118 -37.04 21.47 -24.22
N LYS A 119 -37.57 20.47 -23.50
CA LYS A 119 -39.00 20.13 -23.57
C LYS A 119 -39.91 21.20 -22.97
N LYS A 120 -39.45 22.00 -22.01
CA LYS A 120 -40.23 23.11 -21.42
C LYS A 120 -40.25 24.38 -22.28
N LYS A 121 -39.41 24.47 -23.31
CA LYS A 121 -39.31 25.63 -24.22
C LYS A 121 -40.10 25.46 -25.53
N LYS A 122 -40.70 24.29 -25.76
CA LYS A 122 -41.66 24.02 -26.85
C LYS A 122 -43.07 24.03 -26.31
#